data_AF-A0A523FCB6-F1
#
_entry.id   AF-A0A523FCB6-F1
#
_cell.length_a   1.000
_cell.length_b   1.000
_cell.length_c   1.000
_cell.angle_alpha   90.00
_cell.angle_beta   90.00
_cell.angle_gamma   90.00
#
_symmetry.space_group_name_H-M   'P 1'
#
loop_
_entity.id
_entity.type
_entity.pdbx_description
1 polymer ?
#
loop_
_entity_poly.entity_id
_entity_poly.type
_entity_poly.pdbx_seq_one_letter_code
_entity_poly.pdbx_strand_id
1 'polypeptide(L)'
;MCGDIDDDTSLDDELLARLTANAKKYDAVAGGGDASGATDFSGGADRSRYMSKLFRDGLSRALADANAAPDGARTDAIACQAIVLARLAGFLAGHIPPGADMFRTLVDAVMDGYKEPSENIERHSHDHHAHDH
;
A
#
# COMPACT_ATOMS: atom_id res chain seq x y z
N MET A 1 1.12 21.65 29.75
CA MET A 1 1.01 20.33 29.11
C MET A 1 1.05 20.59 27.60
N CYS A 2 2.26 20.68 27.04
CA CYS A 2 2.52 20.98 25.62
C CYS A 2 3.55 19.98 25.07
N GLY A 3 3.40 18.70 25.44
CA GLY A 3 4.34 17.63 25.05
C GLY A 3 3.80 16.67 24.00
N ASP A 4 2.49 16.46 23.92
CA ASP A 4 1.95 15.35 23.12
C ASP A 4 1.72 15.68 21.63
N ILE A 5 1.55 16.97 21.27
CA ILE A 5 1.22 17.35 19.88
C ILE A 5 2.43 17.29 18.94
N ASP A 6 3.63 17.64 19.44
CA ASP A 6 4.86 17.57 18.63
C ASP A 6 5.29 16.11 18.40
N ASP A 7 5.09 15.23 19.39
CA ASP A 7 5.42 13.81 19.28
C ASP A 7 4.50 13.09 18.26
N ASP A 8 3.19 13.33 18.30
CA ASP A 8 2.24 12.70 17.35
C ASP A 8 2.47 13.17 15.90
N THR A 9 2.82 14.45 15.69
CA THR A 9 3.12 14.98 14.36
C THR A 9 4.40 14.37 13.77
N SER A 10 5.41 14.14 14.62
CA SER A 10 6.67 13.52 14.20
C SER A 10 6.51 12.07 13.74
N LEU A 11 5.62 11.31 14.39
CA LEU A 11 5.27 9.93 14.02
C LEU A 11 4.51 9.86 12.69
N ASP A 12 3.57 10.79 12.46
CA ASP A 12 2.82 10.90 11.21
C ASP A 12 3.71 11.16 10.00
N ASP A 13 4.70 12.05 10.16
CA ASP A 13 5.70 12.35 9.13
C ASP A 13 6.60 11.15 8.83
N GLU A 14 7.04 10.42 9.86
CA GLU A 14 7.86 9.21 9.71
C GLU A 14 7.09 8.10 8.97
N LEU A 15 5.81 7.88 9.31
CA LEU A 15 4.94 6.91 8.65
C LEU A 15 4.72 7.25 7.18
N LEU A 16 4.46 8.52 6.86
CA LEU A 16 4.30 8.97 5.47
C LEU A 16 5.61 8.83 4.68
N ALA A 17 6.75 9.16 5.30
CA ALA A 17 8.06 8.98 4.69
C ALA A 17 8.33 7.51 4.35
N ARG A 18 8.00 6.59 5.27
CA ARG A 18 8.12 5.14 5.06
C ARG A 18 7.20 4.64 3.96
N LEU A 19 5.94 5.07 3.94
CA LEU A 19 4.98 4.71 2.90
C LEU A 19 5.47 5.20 1.52
N THR A 20 5.97 6.44 1.46
CA THR A 20 6.51 7.02 0.22
C THR A 20 7.76 6.27 -0.26
N ALA A 21 8.66 5.87 0.64
CA ALA A 21 9.84 5.08 0.31
C ALA A 21 9.46 3.70 -0.24
N ASN A 22 8.44 3.03 0.33
CA ASN A 22 7.94 1.76 -0.19
C ASN A 22 7.23 1.94 -1.54
N ALA A 23 6.46 3.01 -1.72
CA ALA A 23 5.74 3.27 -2.96
C ALA A 23 6.63 3.53 -4.17
N LYS A 24 7.81 4.14 -3.96
CA LYS A 24 8.83 4.31 -5.01
C LYS A 24 9.26 2.97 -5.63
N LYS A 25 9.19 1.86 -4.90
CA LYS A 25 9.56 0.51 -5.41
C LYS A 25 8.60 0.00 -6.50
N TYR A 26 7.39 0.53 -6.55
CA TYR A 26 6.35 0.12 -7.50
C TYR A 26 6.14 1.16 -8.61
N ASP A 27 7.02 2.16 -8.72
CA ASP A 27 6.88 3.34 -9.58
C ASP A 27 5.57 4.11 -9.37
N ALA A 28 5.03 4.10 -8.14
CA ALA A 28 3.83 4.87 -7.81
C ALA A 28 4.18 6.37 -7.74
N VAL A 29 3.43 7.19 -8.47
CA VAL A 29 3.57 8.66 -8.49
C VAL A 29 2.20 9.27 -8.19
N ALA A 30 2.13 10.13 -7.18
CA ALA A 30 0.89 10.78 -6.78
C ALA A 30 0.21 11.47 -8.00
N GLY A 31 -1.00 11.04 -8.34
CA GLY A 31 -1.84 11.67 -9.37
C GLY A 31 -1.96 10.98 -10.73
N GLY A 32 -1.43 9.77 -10.94
CA GLY A 32 -1.58 9.05 -12.21
C GLY A 32 -2.63 7.94 -12.16
N GLY A 33 -3.79 8.11 -12.79
CA GLY A 33 -4.80 7.04 -12.92
C GLY A 33 -5.53 7.14 -14.26
N ASP A 34 -4.94 6.59 -15.32
CA ASP A 34 -5.63 6.38 -16.59
C ASP A 34 -6.39 5.05 -16.57
N ALA A 35 -7.67 5.06 -16.97
CA ALA A 35 -8.45 3.84 -17.11
C ALA A 35 -7.71 2.81 -17.98
N SER A 36 -7.51 1.60 -17.46
CA SER A 36 -6.93 0.52 -18.27
C SER A 36 -7.91 0.17 -19.39
N GLY A 37 -7.52 0.43 -20.64
CA GLY A 37 -8.25 -0.06 -21.81
C GLY A 37 -8.42 -1.58 -21.77
N ALA A 38 -9.26 -2.13 -22.65
CA ALA A 38 -9.59 -3.56 -22.71
C ALA A 38 -8.31 -4.41 -22.63
N THR A 39 -8.10 -5.05 -21.49
CA THR A 39 -6.92 -5.88 -21.22
C THR A 39 -7.32 -7.32 -21.49
N ASP A 40 -6.62 -7.99 -22.39
CA ASP A 40 -6.80 -9.42 -22.60
C ASP A 40 -6.22 -10.19 -21.40
N PHE A 41 -7.07 -10.95 -20.72
CA PHE A 41 -6.68 -11.75 -19.55
C PHE A 41 -6.31 -13.20 -19.92
N SER A 42 -6.22 -13.53 -21.21
CA SER A 42 -5.82 -14.86 -21.68
C SER A 42 -4.38 -15.21 -21.29
N GLY A 43 -3.48 -14.22 -21.27
CA GLY A 43 -2.07 -14.36 -20.90
C GLY A 43 -1.79 -14.17 -19.40
N GLY A 44 -0.84 -14.95 -18.85
CA GLY A 44 -0.36 -14.77 -17.48
C GLY A 44 0.36 -13.43 -17.27
N ALA A 45 1.14 -12.99 -18.25
CA ALA A 45 1.88 -11.72 -18.20
C ALA A 45 0.95 -10.50 -18.17
N ASP A 46 -0.15 -10.52 -18.93
CA ASP A 46 -1.12 -9.42 -18.99
C ASP A 46 -1.91 -9.29 -17.68
N ARG A 47 -2.26 -10.43 -17.04
CA ARG A 47 -2.83 -10.44 -15.69
C ARG A 47 -1.88 -9.81 -14.66
N SER A 48 -0.61 -10.21 -14.65
CA SER A 48 0.39 -9.63 -13.73
C SER A 48 0.58 -8.14 -13.97
N ARG A 49 0.61 -7.70 -15.24
CA ARG A 49 0.73 -6.28 -15.60
C ARG A 49 -0.49 -5.47 -15.14
N TYR A 50 -1.68 -6.03 -15.33
CA TYR A 50 -2.93 -5.42 -14.87
C TYR A 50 -2.97 -5.26 -13.35
N MET A 51 -2.64 -6.32 -12.59
CA MET A 51 -2.58 -6.27 -11.13
C MET A 51 -1.53 -5.27 -10.64
N SER A 52 -0.36 -5.23 -11.27
CA SER A 52 0.71 -4.27 -10.94
C SER A 52 0.28 -2.83 -11.17
N LYS A 53 -0.44 -2.56 -12.28
CA LYS A 53 -1.00 -1.24 -12.56
C LYS A 53 -2.04 -0.83 -11.52
N LEU A 54 -3.00 -1.70 -11.21
CA LEU A 54 -4.02 -1.41 -10.19
C LEU A 54 -3.41 -1.11 -8.82
N PHE A 55 -2.40 -1.89 -8.43
CA PHE A 55 -1.67 -1.65 -7.18
C PHE A 55 -0.99 -0.29 -7.17
N ARG A 56 -0.27 0.06 -8.26
CA ARG A 56 0.39 1.36 -8.41
C ARG A 56 -0.58 2.52 -8.38
N ASP A 57 -1.69 2.43 -9.09
CA ASP A 57 -2.72 3.48 -9.15
C ASP A 57 -3.36 3.68 -7.76
N GLY A 58 -3.69 2.57 -7.08
CA GLY A 58 -4.23 2.59 -5.72
C GLY A 58 -3.27 3.19 -4.70
N LEU A 59 -1.99 2.81 -4.75
CA LEU A 59 -0.95 3.34 -3.86
C LEU A 59 -0.67 4.82 -4.13
N SER A 60 -0.65 5.22 -5.40
CA SER A 60 -0.50 6.61 -5.83
C SER A 60 -1.64 7.48 -5.30
N ARG A 61 -2.87 6.96 -5.33
CA ARG A 61 -4.03 7.63 -4.76
C ARG A 61 -3.94 7.73 -3.23
N ALA A 62 -3.58 6.64 -2.57
CA ALA A 62 -3.43 6.61 -1.11
C ALA A 62 -2.42 7.66 -0.63
N LEU A 63 -1.25 7.73 -1.29
CA LEU A 63 -0.24 8.74 -1.03
C LEU A 63 -0.75 10.16 -1.27
N ALA A 64 -1.43 10.43 -2.39
CA ALA A 64 -1.91 11.76 -2.70
C ALA A 64 -2.90 12.27 -1.64
N ASP A 65 -3.82 11.42 -1.22
CA ASP A 65 -4.80 11.73 -0.17
C ASP A 65 -4.13 11.88 1.22
N ALA A 66 -3.12 11.06 1.54
CA ALA A 66 -2.36 11.18 2.80
C ALA A 66 -1.53 12.48 2.86
N ASN A 67 -0.95 12.92 1.73
CA ASN A 67 -0.25 14.20 1.63
C ASN A 67 -1.20 15.41 1.71
N ALA A 68 -2.46 15.24 1.30
CA ALA A 68 -3.47 16.29 1.38
C ALA A 68 -4.17 16.35 2.75
N ALA A 69 -3.97 15.36 3.62
CA ALA A 69 -4.55 15.32 4.95
C ALA A 69 -3.87 16.37 5.88
N PRO A 70 -4.63 16.98 6.80
CA PRO A 70 -4.06 17.87 7.81
C PRO A 70 -2.98 17.17 8.66
N ASP A 71 -2.08 17.97 9.24
CA ASP A 71 -1.06 17.46 10.17
C ASP A 71 -1.73 16.77 11.37
N GLY A 72 -1.19 15.61 11.76
CA GLY A 72 -1.76 14.75 12.80
C GLY A 72 -2.96 13.89 12.35
N ALA A 73 -3.37 13.93 11.08
CA ALA A 73 -4.46 13.11 10.54
C ALA A 73 -4.01 12.16 9.41
N ARG A 74 -2.71 12.07 9.15
CA ARG A 74 -2.20 11.32 7.98
C ARG A 74 -2.26 9.82 8.23
N THR A 75 -1.95 9.38 9.45
CA THR A 75 -2.10 7.98 9.86
C THR A 75 -3.56 7.53 9.77
N ASP A 76 -4.50 8.35 10.24
CA ASP A 76 -5.94 8.06 10.15
C ASP A 76 -6.42 7.99 8.71
N ALA A 77 -5.91 8.86 7.82
CA ALA A 77 -6.23 8.81 6.40
C ALA A 77 -5.79 7.48 5.77
N ILE A 78 -4.55 7.04 6.04
CA ILE A 78 -4.02 5.76 5.54
C ILE A 78 -4.81 4.57 6.11
N ALA A 79 -5.13 4.60 7.41
CA ALA A 79 -5.91 3.54 8.05
C ALA A 79 -7.32 3.42 7.47
N CYS A 80 -8.02 4.54 7.26
CA CYS A 80 -9.33 4.56 6.62
C CYS A 80 -9.30 3.99 5.20
N GLN A 81 -8.27 4.35 4.42
CA GLN A 81 -8.09 3.83 3.06
C GLN A 81 -7.86 2.32 3.04
N ALA A 82 -7.00 1.79 3.92
CA ALA A 82 -6.75 0.36 4.01
C ALA A 82 -8.04 -0.43 4.29
N ILE A 83 -8.88 0.05 5.20
CA ILE A 83 -10.17 -0.57 5.53
C ILE A 83 -11.12 -0.56 4.33
N VAL A 84 -11.23 0.57 3.64
CA VAL A 84 -12.12 0.71 2.46
C VAL A 84 -11.65 -0.19 1.32
N LEU A 85 -10.34 -0.27 1.06
CA LEU A 85 -9.77 -1.13 0.03
C LEU A 85 -9.99 -2.62 0.34
N ALA A 86 -9.84 -3.04 1.61
CA ALA A 86 -10.15 -4.41 2.03
C ALA A 86 -11.64 -4.75 1.82
N ARG A 87 -12.54 -3.83 2.16
CA ARG A 87 -13.98 -3.99 1.91
C ARG A 87 -14.29 -4.08 0.42
N LEU A 88 -13.64 -3.27 -0.42
CA LEU A 88 -13.78 -3.34 -1.87
C LEU A 88 -13.33 -4.70 -2.43
N ALA A 89 -12.19 -5.21 -1.96
CA ALA A 89 -11.68 -6.52 -2.37
C ALA A 89 -12.68 -7.64 -2.04
N GLY A 90 -13.24 -7.64 -0.81
CA GLY A 90 -14.29 -8.59 -0.43
C GLY A 90 -15.58 -8.44 -1.24
N PHE A 91 -15.98 -7.22 -1.55
CA PHE A 91 -17.14 -6.95 -2.42
C PHE A 91 -16.94 -7.53 -3.83
N LEU A 92 -15.78 -7.31 -4.44
CA LEU A 92 -15.45 -7.88 -5.76
C LEU A 92 -15.42 -9.41 -5.73
N ALA A 93 -14.88 -10.00 -4.66
CA ALA A 93 -14.81 -11.44 -4.47
C ALA A 93 -16.20 -12.10 -4.38
N GLY A 94 -17.17 -11.42 -3.77
CA GLY A 94 -18.55 -11.90 -3.65
C GLY A 94 -19.27 -12.10 -5.00
N HIS A 95 -18.72 -11.56 -6.09
CA HIS A 95 -19.24 -11.75 -7.45
C HIS A 95 -18.59 -12.90 -8.22
N ILE A 96 -17.58 -13.57 -7.64
CA ILE A 96 -16.89 -14.69 -8.27
C ILE A 96 -17.66 -16.00 -8.01
N PRO A 97 -17.78 -16.92 -8.99
CA PRO A 97 -18.50 -18.17 -8.79
C PRO A 97 -17.98 -18.98 -7.60
N PRO A 98 -18.85 -19.67 -6.83
CA PRO A 98 -18.51 -20.34 -5.57
C PRO A 98 -17.51 -21.50 -5.70
N GLY A 99 -17.17 -21.93 -6.93
CA GLY A 99 -16.12 -22.92 -7.18
C GLY A 99 -14.69 -22.37 -7.13
N ALA A 100 -14.53 -21.04 -7.07
CA ALA A 100 -13.24 -20.39 -6.87
C ALA A 100 -13.20 -19.86 -5.43
N ASP A 101 -12.50 -20.56 -4.53
CA ASP A 101 -12.26 -20.07 -3.17
C ASP A 101 -11.26 -18.90 -3.21
N MET A 102 -11.82 -17.70 -3.35
CA MET A 102 -11.07 -16.45 -3.37
C MET A 102 -10.79 -15.95 -1.96
N PHE A 103 -11.52 -16.42 -0.95
CA PHE A 103 -11.39 -15.90 0.41
C PHE A 103 -10.00 -16.16 0.96
N ARG A 104 -9.51 -17.40 0.84
CA ARG A 104 -8.14 -17.74 1.27
C ARG A 104 -7.10 -16.92 0.53
N THR A 105 -7.20 -16.83 -0.80
CA THR A 105 -6.27 -16.07 -1.64
C THR A 105 -6.24 -14.58 -1.27
N LEU A 106 -7.39 -14.00 -0.93
CA LEU A 106 -7.49 -12.60 -0.50
C LEU A 106 -6.86 -12.39 0.88
N VAL A 107 -7.13 -13.29 1.83
CA VAL A 107 -6.51 -13.22 3.16
C VAL A 107 -4.99 -13.36 3.05
N ASP A 108 -4.49 -14.31 2.25
CA ASP A 108 -3.05 -14.48 2.02
C ASP A 108 -2.44 -13.19 1.43
N ALA A 109 -3.08 -12.60 0.40
CA ALA A 109 -2.62 -11.35 -0.20
C ALA A 109 -2.60 -10.15 0.79
N VAL A 110 -3.59 -10.06 1.68
CA VAL A 110 -3.61 -9.03 2.74
C VAL A 110 -2.47 -9.25 3.73
N MET A 111 -2.23 -10.50 4.13
CA MET A 111 -1.17 -10.84 5.08
C MET A 111 0.23 -10.63 4.49
N ASP A 112 0.42 -10.88 3.20
CA ASP A 112 1.68 -10.61 2.50
C ASP A 112 1.98 -9.10 2.46
N GLY A 113 0.99 -8.27 2.11
CA GLY A 113 1.15 -6.81 2.12
C GLY A 113 1.38 -6.23 3.51
N TYR A 114 0.87 -6.87 4.58
CA TYR A 114 1.09 -6.43 5.96
C TYR A 114 2.53 -6.68 6.46
N LYS A 115 3.19 -7.75 6.00
CA LYS A 115 4.57 -8.10 6.41
C LYS A 115 5.64 -7.29 5.68
N GLU A 116 5.34 -6.87 4.46
CA GLU A 116 6.28 -6.23 3.54
C GLU A 116 6.96 -4.95 4.11
N PRO A 117 6.27 -4.08 4.87
CA PRO A 117 6.92 -2.95 5.52
C PRO A 117 7.92 -3.37 6.59
N SER A 118 7.61 -4.39 7.41
CA SER A 118 8.46 -4.84 8.54
C SER A 118 9.73 -5.53 8.06
N GLU A 119 9.64 -6.41 7.05
CA GLU A 119 10.79 -7.14 6.52
C GLU A 119 11.83 -6.21 5.86
N ASN A 120 11.40 -5.05 5.35
CA ASN A 120 12.32 -4.05 4.80
C ASN A 120 13.17 -3.34 5.87
N ILE A 121 12.63 -3.11 7.07
CA ILE A 121 13.38 -2.45 8.14
C ILE A 121 14.51 -3.36 8.61
N GLU A 122 14.23 -4.64 8.80
CA GLU A 122 15.24 -5.62 9.22
C GLU A 122 16.40 -5.69 8.21
N ARG A 123 16.10 -5.68 6.91
CA ARG A 123 17.14 -5.65 5.86
C ARG A 123 17.98 -4.38 5.88
N HIS A 124 17.36 -3.21 6.04
CA HIS A 124 18.09 -1.93 6.04
C HIS A 124 18.93 -1.75 7.32
N SER A 125 18.51 -2.33 8.45
CA SER A 125 19.29 -2.32 9.70
C SER A 125 20.56 -3.19 9.62
N HIS A 126 20.59 -4.22 8.78
CA HIS A 126 21.75 -5.10 8.65
C HIS A 126 22.90 -4.49 7.84
N ASP A 127 22.62 -3.59 6.88
CA ASP A 127 23.64 -2.97 6.02
C ASP A 127 24.45 -1.86 6.73
N HIS A 128 23.96 -1.31 7.85
CA HIS A 128 24.67 -0.26 8.59
C HIS A 128 25.75 -0.77 9.56
N HIS A 129 25.92 -2.09 9.71
CA HIS A 129 26.90 -2.70 10.61
C HIS A 129 28.18 -3.21 9.91
N ALA A 130 28.34 -3.00 8.61
CA ALA A 130 29.43 -3.61 7.83
C ALA A 130 30.64 -2.69 7.52
N HIS A 131 30.75 -1.49 8.13
CA HIS A 131 31.78 -0.50 7.80
C HIS A 131 32.73 -0.09 8.94
N ASP A 132 32.93 -0.95 9.94
CA ASP A 132 33.93 -0.70 10.99
C ASP A 132 34.97 -1.83 11.03
N HIS A 133 35.99 -1.74 10.17
CA HIS A 133 37.29 -2.43 10.28
C HIS A 133 38.35 -1.81 9.38
#